data_AF-A0A6N4H6T1-F1
#
_entry.id   AF-A0A6N4H6T1-F1
#
_cell.length_a   1.000
_cell.length_b   1.000
_cell.length_c   1.000
_cell.angle_alpha   90.00
_cell.angle_beta   90.00
_cell.angle_gamma   90.00
#
_symmetry.space_group_name_H-M   'P 1'
#
loop_
_entity.id
_entity.type
_entity.pdbx_description
1 polymer ?
#
loop_
_entity_poly.entity_id
_entity_poly.type
_entity_poly.pdbx_seq_one_letter_code
_entity_poly.pdbx_strand_id
1 'polypeptide(L)'
;MSENGAEKPAGRRDGRRGRPQGGQQNRSQQGAQRDKQHDSPQNKPQAETQSGPGRQSEVRECPGGEHRGARQSASRGGRSGERQNLRTADSRSGNYGRSGSSRPADGTAVGKPAFNWTWRDYALQLSVVIIGIVVTFAGSGLIERWRVAREVRATMLLVHAELETNRADFMQVWDYQQWEMRACKRLTDNRRDLKRIPSDTLASFDPVYGRIHFFHPRRDAFEVLKNSGLMSSVSDKDFLLAVTQGYAVLADLEENISMYYQLKLTAQNDMSKDFSEKQRERFYTGDMYERWECIFSVPCFAEFMLTAPYYFPEGYIEGLLADVDRSIRAIEAKYKRDKKTTDD
;
A
#
# COMPACT_ATOMS: atom_id res chain seq x y z
N MET A 1 -41.12 -62.98 34.12
CA MET A 1 -39.71 -62.63 34.30
C MET A 1 -39.69 -61.11 34.41
N SER A 2 -39.94 -60.52 35.58
CA SER A 2 -39.02 -60.34 36.74
C SER A 2 -37.77 -59.57 36.33
N GLU A 3 -37.35 -58.46 36.96
CA GLU A 3 -37.76 -57.79 38.20
C GLU A 3 -37.16 -56.36 38.24
N ASN A 4 -37.93 -55.43 38.80
CA ASN A 4 -37.60 -54.46 39.88
C ASN A 4 -36.21 -53.79 39.96
N GLY A 5 -36.10 -52.51 40.36
CA GLY A 5 -36.90 -51.88 41.40
C GLY A 5 -37.01 -50.36 41.33
N ALA A 6 -38.15 -49.92 41.84
CA ALA A 6 -38.41 -48.59 42.35
C ALA A 6 -38.14 -48.58 43.86
N GLU A 7 -37.82 -47.42 44.43
CA GLU A 7 -38.43 -46.97 45.68
C GLU A 7 -38.34 -45.45 45.81
N LYS A 8 -39.38 -44.89 46.44
CA LYS A 8 -39.81 -43.48 46.42
C LYS A 8 -40.12 -43.07 47.91
N PRO A 9 -40.93 -42.04 48.23
CA PRO A 9 -40.56 -40.77 48.89
C PRO A 9 -41.14 -40.54 50.31
N ALA A 10 -40.78 -39.42 50.98
CA ALA A 10 -41.61 -38.62 51.95
C ALA A 10 -40.74 -37.48 52.56
N GLY A 11 -41.21 -36.29 52.94
CA GLY A 11 -42.57 -35.85 53.21
C GLY A 11 -42.74 -34.32 53.42
N ARG A 12 -44.00 -33.96 53.70
CA ARG A 12 -44.65 -32.64 53.91
C ARG A 12 -44.19 -31.90 55.19
N ARG A 13 -44.31 -30.55 55.23
CA ARG A 13 -45.45 -29.80 55.84
C ARG A 13 -45.26 -28.26 55.96
N ASP A 14 -46.32 -27.55 55.54
CA ASP A 14 -47.11 -26.47 56.17
C ASP A 14 -46.56 -25.09 56.62
N GLY A 15 -47.31 -24.06 56.19
CA GLY A 15 -47.62 -22.80 56.91
C GLY A 15 -46.80 -21.58 56.45
N ARG A 16 -47.32 -20.39 56.12
CA ARG A 16 -48.48 -19.67 56.68
C ARG A 16 -48.92 -18.53 55.75
N ARG A 17 -50.21 -18.22 55.82
CA ARG A 17 -50.97 -17.09 55.24
C ARG A 17 -50.47 -15.70 55.70
N GLY A 18 -50.72 -14.67 54.87
CA GLY A 18 -50.79 -13.27 55.33
C GLY A 18 -50.92 -12.19 54.23
N ARG A 19 -52.14 -11.95 53.73
CA ARG A 19 -52.69 -10.64 53.30
C ARG A 19 -54.00 -10.48 54.09
N PRO A 20 -54.65 -9.29 54.31
CA PRO A 20 -54.62 -8.06 53.49
C PRO A 20 -54.78 -6.72 54.28
N GLN A 21 -55.10 -5.63 53.55
CA GLN A 21 -55.67 -4.32 53.97
C GLN A 21 -54.67 -3.28 54.52
N GLY A 22 -54.76 -1.97 54.27
CA GLY A 22 -55.76 -1.14 53.60
C GLY A 22 -55.51 0.35 53.95
N GLY A 23 -56.13 1.28 53.22
CA GLY A 23 -56.23 2.72 53.54
C GLY A 23 -55.47 3.63 52.55
N GLN A 24 -56.14 4.32 51.60
CA GLN A 24 -56.86 5.63 51.74
C GLN A 24 -55.90 6.76 52.17
N GLN A 25 -55.90 8.00 51.65
CA GLN A 25 -56.77 8.77 50.76
C GLN A 25 -56.08 10.13 50.47
N ASN A 26 -56.42 10.75 49.33
CA ASN A 26 -56.60 12.18 49.05
C ASN A 26 -55.76 13.28 49.75
N ARG A 27 -55.22 14.22 48.97
CA ARG A 27 -55.71 15.64 48.79
C ARG A 27 -54.73 16.41 47.87
N SER A 28 -55.11 16.86 46.67
CA SER A 28 -55.67 18.19 46.29
C SER A 28 -54.87 19.43 46.75
N GLN A 29 -54.33 20.19 45.78
CA GLN A 29 -54.56 21.63 45.50
C GLN A 29 -53.53 22.11 44.45
N GLN A 30 -53.96 22.61 43.27
CA GLN A 30 -54.20 24.04 42.94
C GLN A 30 -52.97 24.92 43.21
N GLY A 31 -52.45 25.75 42.31
CA GLY A 31 -52.85 26.18 40.97
C GLY A 31 -51.96 27.36 40.57
N ALA A 32 -51.92 27.70 39.28
CA ALA A 32 -51.71 29.08 38.79
C ALA A 32 -51.85 29.09 37.26
N GLN A 33 -52.97 29.63 36.80
CA GLN A 33 -53.14 30.19 35.47
C GLN A 33 -52.17 31.35 35.26
N ARG A 34 -51.66 31.52 34.03
CA ARG A 34 -51.79 32.80 33.36
C ARG A 34 -51.77 32.69 31.85
N ASP A 35 -52.64 33.51 31.29
CA ASP A 35 -53.16 33.57 29.94
C ASP A 35 -52.18 34.04 28.86
N LYS A 36 -52.64 33.81 27.63
CA LYS A 36 -52.60 34.64 26.41
C LYS A 36 -51.77 34.02 25.29
N GLN A 37 -52.16 34.04 24.01
CA GLN A 37 -53.36 34.40 23.23
C GLN A 37 -52.89 34.19 21.77
N HIS A 38 -53.76 33.70 20.87
CA HIS A 38 -53.83 33.92 19.40
C HIS A 38 -52.53 34.14 18.58
N ASP A 39 -52.28 33.52 17.42
CA ASP A 39 -53.15 33.29 16.26
C ASP A 39 -52.40 32.38 15.25
N SER A 40 -53.16 31.67 14.41
CA SER A 40 -52.66 31.18 13.11
C SER A 40 -52.90 32.28 12.05
N PRO A 41 -52.18 32.26 10.91
CA PRO A 41 -52.89 31.78 9.72
C PRO A 41 -52.05 30.98 8.71
N GLN A 42 -52.80 30.26 7.86
CA GLN A 42 -52.41 29.56 6.64
C GLN A 42 -51.88 30.52 5.56
N ASN A 43 -50.92 30.09 4.73
CA ASN A 43 -51.10 29.87 3.28
C ASN A 43 -49.82 29.39 2.55
N LYS A 44 -50.04 28.46 1.60
CA LYS A 44 -49.16 27.92 0.53
C LYS A 44 -48.94 28.95 -0.62
N PRO A 45 -48.35 28.61 -1.79
CA PRO A 45 -47.04 27.99 -2.15
C PRO A 45 -46.35 28.82 -3.29
N GLN A 46 -45.47 28.20 -4.11
CA GLN A 46 -44.81 28.69 -5.37
C GLN A 46 -43.40 29.28 -5.19
N ALA A 47 -42.44 29.13 -6.11
CA ALA A 47 -42.30 28.37 -7.34
C ALA A 47 -40.80 28.32 -7.72
N GLU A 48 -40.50 27.43 -8.66
CA GLU A 48 -39.26 27.23 -9.38
C GLU A 48 -38.60 28.53 -9.86
N THR A 49 -37.27 28.62 -9.80
CA THR A 49 -36.50 29.12 -10.96
C THR A 49 -35.08 28.56 -10.93
N GLN A 50 -34.72 27.90 -12.03
CA GLN A 50 -33.36 27.61 -12.44
C GLN A 50 -32.51 28.89 -12.49
N SER A 51 -31.23 28.82 -12.13
CA SER A 51 -30.12 29.47 -12.83
C SER A 51 -28.79 29.15 -12.13
N GLY A 52 -27.89 28.44 -12.83
CA GLY A 52 -26.45 28.64 -12.62
C GLY A 52 -26.06 30.07 -13.05
N PRO A 53 -24.85 30.55 -12.73
CA PRO A 53 -23.64 29.98 -13.31
C PRO A 53 -22.44 29.89 -12.35
N GLY A 54 -21.42 29.18 -12.82
CA GLY A 54 -20.19 28.92 -12.08
C GLY A 54 -19.36 30.16 -11.74
N ARG A 55 -18.50 29.97 -10.74
CA ARG A 55 -17.25 30.72 -10.58
C ARG A 55 -16.16 29.79 -10.08
N GLN A 56 -15.05 29.87 -10.80
CA GLN A 56 -13.71 29.52 -10.36
C GLN A 56 -13.40 30.22 -9.02
N SER A 57 -12.70 29.53 -8.13
CA SER A 57 -11.98 30.12 -6.99
C SER A 57 -10.75 29.24 -6.78
N GLU A 58 -9.61 29.69 -7.29
CA GLU A 58 -8.60 30.43 -6.53
C GLU A 58 -7.84 29.53 -5.55
N VAL A 59 -6.67 29.14 -6.04
CA VAL A 59 -5.52 28.65 -5.29
C VAL A 59 -5.25 29.62 -4.14
N ARG A 60 -5.36 29.11 -2.91
CA ARG A 60 -4.98 29.83 -1.70
C ARG A 60 -3.69 29.22 -1.18
N GLU A 61 -2.57 29.81 -1.54
CA GLU A 61 -1.32 29.66 -0.79
C GLU A 61 -1.48 30.33 0.57
N CYS A 62 -1.04 29.64 1.62
CA CYS A 62 -0.68 30.24 2.90
C CYS A 62 0.65 29.64 3.38
N PRO A 63 1.51 30.43 4.06
CA PRO A 63 2.93 30.20 4.11
C PRO A 63 3.41 29.61 5.45
N GLY A 64 4.61 29.04 5.42
CA GLY A 64 5.59 29.23 6.50
C GLY A 64 5.81 28.06 7.45
N GLY A 65 7.01 27.49 7.34
CA GLY A 65 7.83 27.11 8.50
C GLY A 65 7.86 25.63 8.85
N GLU A 66 8.96 24.95 8.52
CA GLU A 66 9.90 24.43 9.51
C GLU A 66 11.10 23.74 8.82
N HIS A 67 12.27 24.38 8.93
CA HIS A 67 13.56 23.80 8.57
C HIS A 67 14.18 23.08 9.77
N ARG A 68 14.38 21.77 9.65
CA ARG A 68 15.34 20.95 10.42
C ARG A 68 15.68 19.72 9.55
N GLY A 69 16.93 19.33 9.31
CA GLY A 69 18.20 19.87 9.74
C GLY A 69 19.32 19.33 8.85
N ALA A 70 20.27 20.20 8.54
CA ALA A 70 21.54 19.84 7.96
C ALA A 70 22.58 19.68 9.09
N ARG A 71 23.19 18.50 9.17
CA ARG A 71 24.55 18.22 9.68
C ARG A 71 25.00 16.96 8.91
N GLN A 72 26.19 16.85 8.33
CA GLN A 72 27.49 17.23 8.87
C GLN A 72 28.46 17.68 7.78
N SER A 73 29.10 18.82 8.04
CA SER A 73 30.33 19.26 7.38
C SER A 73 31.51 18.96 8.30
N ALA A 74 32.48 18.21 7.79
CA ALA A 74 33.90 18.33 8.12
C ALA A 74 34.62 17.99 6.82
N SER A 75 35.37 18.90 6.19
CA SER A 75 36.75 19.12 6.59
C SER A 75 37.30 20.40 5.96
N ARG A 76 38.11 21.10 6.76
CA ARG A 76 38.84 22.33 6.49
C ARG A 76 39.79 22.21 5.29
N GLY A 77 39.95 23.32 4.57
CA GLY A 77 41.07 23.53 3.65
C GLY A 77 42.39 23.83 4.34
N GLY A 78 43.45 23.87 3.52
CA GLY A 78 44.68 24.61 3.81
C GLY A 78 45.98 23.84 3.67
N ARG A 79 46.61 23.96 2.48
CA ARG A 79 48.06 24.08 2.17
C ARG A 79 49.10 23.31 3.02
N SER A 80 49.98 22.58 2.32
CA SER A 80 51.45 22.82 2.22
C SER A 80 52.29 21.52 2.14
N GLY A 81 53.36 21.55 1.34
CA GLY A 81 54.45 20.55 1.28
C GLY A 81 54.34 19.60 0.08
N GLU A 82 54.95 19.79 -1.08
CA GLU A 82 56.35 20.19 -1.40
C GLU A 82 57.41 19.15 -0.96
N ARG A 83 57.71 18.23 -1.88
CA ARG A 83 58.98 17.50 -2.10
C ARG A 83 58.81 16.86 -3.49
N GLN A 84 59.63 17.10 -4.50
CA GLN A 84 61.08 16.90 -4.49
C GLN A 84 61.83 17.95 -5.34
N ASN A 85 63.00 18.32 -4.80
CA ASN A 85 64.08 19.14 -5.36
C ASN A 85 64.52 18.65 -6.75
N LEU A 86 64.66 19.50 -7.76
CA LEU A 86 65.74 20.48 -8.03
C LEU A 86 67.10 19.89 -8.44
N ARG A 87 67.55 20.40 -9.60
CA ARG A 87 68.91 20.69 -10.10
C ARG A 87 69.53 19.66 -11.04
N THR A 88 69.63 20.02 -12.33
CA THR A 88 70.69 20.84 -12.97
C THR A 88 71.82 19.92 -13.41
N ALA A 89 71.81 19.62 -14.71
CA ALA A 89 72.98 19.12 -15.40
C ALA A 89 73.93 20.30 -15.62
N ASP A 90 75.09 20.27 -14.96
CA ASP A 90 76.31 20.76 -15.57
C ASP A 90 77.58 20.21 -14.91
N SER A 91 78.54 19.85 -15.77
CA SER A 91 80.00 19.81 -15.53
C SER A 91 80.66 18.80 -14.58
N ARG A 92 81.37 17.80 -15.17
CA ARG A 92 82.76 17.30 -14.87
C ARG A 92 82.95 15.92 -15.52
N SER A 93 83.73 15.79 -16.60
CA SER A 93 85.20 15.62 -16.70
C SER A 93 85.76 14.34 -16.04
N GLY A 94 86.32 13.47 -16.88
CA GLY A 94 87.41 12.53 -16.55
C GLY A 94 86.97 11.08 -16.28
N ASN A 95 87.22 10.14 -17.21
CA ASN A 95 88.50 9.45 -17.27
C ASN A 95 88.61 8.34 -18.31
N TYR A 96 89.88 8.21 -18.69
CA TYR A 96 90.62 7.29 -19.55
C TYR A 96 90.36 5.78 -19.41
N GLY A 97 90.60 5.10 -20.55
CA GLY A 97 91.12 3.73 -20.65
C GLY A 97 90.07 2.61 -20.59
N ARG A 98 90.17 1.50 -21.31
CA ARG A 98 91.21 0.96 -22.20
C ARG A 98 90.65 -0.34 -22.80
N SER A 99 90.96 -0.54 -24.08
CA SER A 99 91.09 -1.80 -24.82
C SER A 99 89.86 -2.65 -25.17
N GLY A 100 89.70 -2.85 -26.48
CA GLY A 100 89.02 -3.99 -27.10
C GLY A 100 89.10 -3.88 -28.61
N SER A 101 90.17 -4.43 -29.21
CA SER A 101 90.32 -4.70 -30.65
C SER A 101 89.08 -5.42 -31.20
N SER A 102 88.59 -5.16 -32.40
CA SER A 102 89.20 -5.62 -33.66
C SER A 102 88.52 -4.96 -34.87
N ARG A 103 89.30 -4.67 -35.92
CA ARG A 103 88.81 -4.28 -37.25
C ARG A 103 88.08 -5.46 -37.93
N PRO A 104 87.18 -5.17 -38.88
CA PRO A 104 87.52 -5.31 -40.30
C PRO A 104 87.24 -4.00 -41.05
N ALA A 105 88.15 -3.47 -41.85
CA ALA A 105 88.49 -3.86 -43.23
C ALA A 105 87.40 -3.46 -44.24
N ASP A 106 87.86 -2.66 -45.21
CA ASP A 106 87.12 -1.87 -46.18
C ASP A 106 86.09 -2.61 -47.04
N GLY A 107 85.02 -1.86 -47.34
CA GLY A 107 84.63 -1.60 -48.72
C GLY A 107 83.67 -2.59 -49.37
N THR A 108 82.38 -2.26 -49.38
CA THR A 108 81.57 -2.23 -50.61
C THR A 108 80.26 -1.49 -50.37
N ALA A 109 79.80 -0.83 -51.43
CA ALA A 109 78.75 0.17 -51.45
C ALA A 109 77.35 -0.31 -51.02
N VAL A 110 76.46 0.67 -50.87
CA VAL A 110 75.02 0.69 -51.18
C VAL A 110 74.18 1.14 -49.98
N GLY A 111 73.46 2.24 -50.16
CA GLY A 111 72.31 2.56 -49.33
C GLY A 111 72.08 4.05 -49.14
N LYS A 112 71.27 4.64 -50.04
CA LYS A 112 70.53 5.89 -49.83
C LYS A 112 69.93 5.94 -48.41
N PRO A 113 69.64 7.10 -47.80
CA PRO A 113 68.87 7.13 -46.57
C PRO A 113 67.52 6.48 -46.83
N ALA A 114 67.34 5.25 -46.35
CA ALA A 114 66.09 4.53 -46.46
C ALA A 114 65.14 5.19 -45.46
N PHE A 115 64.35 6.12 -45.99
CA PHE A 115 63.08 6.52 -45.41
C PHE A 115 62.15 5.30 -45.45
N ASN A 116 62.43 4.28 -44.63
CA ASN A 116 61.65 3.07 -44.48
C ASN A 116 60.92 3.13 -43.14
N TRP A 117 60.09 4.15 -42.95
CA TRP A 117 58.85 3.90 -42.23
C TRP A 117 57.93 3.22 -43.23
N THR A 118 57.83 1.91 -43.08
CA THR A 118 56.94 1.12 -43.91
C THR A 118 55.53 1.65 -43.69
N TRP A 119 54.77 1.89 -44.76
CA TRP A 119 53.34 2.27 -44.67
C TRP A 119 52.54 1.34 -43.73
N ARG A 120 53.03 0.11 -43.53
CA ARG A 120 52.59 -0.88 -42.53
C ARG A 120 52.71 -0.39 -41.08
N ASP A 121 53.76 0.32 -40.70
CA ASP A 121 53.96 0.82 -39.33
C ASP A 121 53.01 1.97 -39.01
N TYR A 122 52.75 2.85 -39.99
CA TYR A 122 51.69 3.86 -39.89
C TYR A 122 50.30 3.21 -39.82
N ALA A 123 50.03 2.18 -40.65
CA ALA A 123 48.78 1.44 -40.60
C ALA A 123 48.59 0.70 -39.28
N LEU A 124 49.66 0.13 -38.72
CA LEU A 124 49.66 -0.54 -37.41
C LEU A 124 49.40 0.48 -36.29
N GLN A 125 50.11 1.61 -36.25
CA GLN A 125 49.87 2.66 -35.25
C GLN A 125 48.46 3.25 -35.35
N LEU A 126 47.98 3.53 -36.57
CA LEU A 126 46.62 4.00 -36.80
C LEU A 126 45.59 2.94 -36.37
N SER A 127 45.83 1.66 -36.65
CA SER A 127 44.95 0.58 -36.22
C SER A 127 44.90 0.44 -34.69
N VAL A 128 46.02 0.60 -33.99
CA VAL A 128 46.09 0.58 -32.52
C VAL A 128 45.28 1.74 -31.93
N VAL A 129 45.39 2.94 -32.51
CA VAL A 129 44.61 4.11 -32.07
C VAL A 129 43.11 3.91 -32.33
N ILE A 130 42.73 3.43 -33.52
CA ILE A 130 41.32 3.17 -33.86
C ILE A 130 40.75 2.08 -32.94
N ILE A 131 41.48 0.99 -32.70
CA ILE A 131 41.07 -0.06 -31.77
C ILE A 131 40.96 0.49 -30.35
N GLY A 132 41.90 1.34 -29.90
CA GLY A 132 41.84 1.98 -28.58
C GLY A 132 40.60 2.85 -28.40
N ILE A 133 40.23 3.64 -29.43
CA ILE A 133 38.99 4.42 -29.44
C ILE A 133 37.78 3.49 -29.44
N VAL A 134 37.74 2.47 -30.29
CA VAL A 134 36.63 1.51 -30.37
C VAL A 134 36.46 0.76 -29.05
N VAL A 135 37.53 0.28 -28.43
CA VAL A 135 37.49 -0.40 -27.13
C VAL A 135 37.02 0.55 -26.03
N THR A 136 37.49 1.80 -26.03
CA THR A 136 37.07 2.79 -25.03
C THR A 136 35.59 3.15 -25.19
N PHE A 137 35.12 3.40 -26.41
CA PHE A 137 33.74 3.80 -26.69
C PHE A 137 32.75 2.63 -26.57
N ALA A 138 33.07 1.47 -27.16
CA ALA A 138 32.26 0.26 -27.08
C ALA A 138 32.28 -0.34 -25.67
N GLY A 139 33.43 -0.32 -25.01
CA GLY A 139 33.58 -0.75 -23.62
C GLY A 139 32.75 0.11 -22.66
N SER A 140 32.80 1.43 -22.80
CA SER A 140 31.96 2.34 -21.99
C SER A 140 30.47 2.11 -22.25
N GLY A 141 30.07 1.92 -23.51
CA GLY A 141 28.70 1.60 -23.87
C GLY A 141 28.21 0.26 -23.31
N LEU A 142 29.08 -0.75 -23.24
CA LEU A 142 28.75 -2.05 -22.67
C LEU A 142 28.65 -2.01 -21.14
N ILE A 143 29.57 -1.30 -20.48
CA ILE A 143 29.55 -1.10 -19.02
C ILE A 143 28.27 -0.36 -18.62
N GLU A 144 27.88 0.67 -19.38
CA GLU A 144 26.65 1.42 -19.10
C GLU A 144 25.41 0.54 -19.27
N ARG A 145 25.33 -0.24 -20.35
CA ARG A 145 24.22 -1.20 -20.56
C ARG A 145 24.15 -2.24 -19.45
N TRP A 146 25.30 -2.74 -18.98
CA TRP A 146 25.36 -3.69 -17.88
C TRP A 146 24.91 -3.06 -16.55
N ARG A 147 25.35 -1.83 -16.27
CA ARG A 147 24.94 -1.06 -15.09
C ARG A 147 23.43 -0.85 -15.09
N VAL A 148 22.87 -0.39 -16.21
CA VAL A 148 21.43 -0.20 -16.39
C VAL A 148 20.68 -1.52 -16.24
N ALA A 149 21.15 -2.61 -16.83
CA ALA A 149 20.52 -3.93 -16.67
C ALA A 149 20.49 -4.40 -15.21
N ARG A 150 21.56 -4.14 -14.45
CA ARG A 150 21.64 -4.46 -13.02
C ARG A 150 20.69 -3.60 -12.19
N GLU A 151 20.56 -2.33 -12.53
CA GLU A 151 19.63 -1.39 -11.89
C GLU A 151 18.17 -1.76 -12.17
N VAL A 152 17.82 -2.06 -13.43
CA VAL A 152 16.50 -2.61 -13.81
C VAL A 152 16.20 -3.86 -13.00
N ARG A 153 17.12 -4.81 -12.91
CA ARG A 153 16.93 -6.04 -12.13
C ARG A 153 16.68 -5.76 -10.65
N ALA A 154 17.47 -4.89 -10.03
CA ALA A 154 17.30 -4.54 -8.62
C ALA A 154 15.93 -3.91 -8.35
N THR A 155 15.54 -2.93 -9.16
CA THR A 155 14.23 -2.25 -9.04
C THR A 155 13.07 -3.21 -9.30
N MET A 156 13.18 -4.09 -10.29
CA MET A 156 12.14 -5.10 -10.56
C MET A 156 11.97 -6.10 -9.41
N LEU A 157 13.05 -6.48 -8.73
CA LEU A 157 12.95 -7.34 -7.54
C LEU A 157 12.29 -6.61 -6.35
N LEU A 158 12.44 -5.29 -6.24
CA LEU A 158 11.67 -4.49 -5.27
C LEU A 158 10.19 -4.47 -5.63
N VAL A 159 9.86 -4.25 -6.91
CA VAL A 159 8.47 -4.30 -7.43
C VAL A 159 7.84 -5.67 -7.16
N HIS A 160 8.59 -6.76 -7.35
CA HIS A 160 8.12 -8.11 -7.02
C HIS A 160 7.75 -8.24 -5.54
N ALA A 161 8.65 -7.85 -4.63
CA ALA A 161 8.41 -7.96 -3.20
C ALA A 161 7.24 -7.08 -2.75
N GLU A 162 7.09 -5.90 -3.35
CA GLU A 162 5.96 -5.00 -3.13
C GLU A 162 4.64 -5.64 -3.57
N LEU A 163 4.57 -6.20 -4.78
CA LEU A 163 3.37 -6.88 -5.29
C LEU A 163 2.99 -8.11 -4.45
N GLU A 164 3.97 -8.93 -4.02
CA GLU A 164 3.70 -10.06 -3.12
C GLU A 164 3.11 -9.61 -1.79
N THR A 165 3.66 -8.54 -1.21
CA THR A 165 3.17 -7.97 0.06
C THR A 165 1.75 -7.44 -0.12
N ASN A 166 1.52 -6.62 -1.16
CA ASN A 166 0.20 -6.07 -1.44
C ASN A 166 -0.85 -7.16 -1.67
N ARG A 167 -0.49 -8.23 -2.38
CA ARG A 167 -1.37 -9.38 -2.61
C ARG A 167 -1.74 -10.08 -1.30
N ALA A 168 -0.77 -10.32 -0.42
CA ALA A 168 -1.01 -10.94 0.87
C ALA A 168 -1.89 -10.06 1.78
N ASP A 169 -1.57 -8.76 1.85
CA ASP A 169 -2.34 -7.78 2.61
C ASP A 169 -3.79 -7.69 2.10
N PHE A 170 -3.99 -7.68 0.78
CA PHE A 170 -5.32 -7.71 0.18
C PHE A 170 -6.10 -8.97 0.57
N MET A 171 -5.49 -10.15 0.48
CA MET A 171 -6.17 -11.40 0.83
C MET A 171 -6.62 -11.42 2.30
N GLN A 172 -5.84 -10.84 3.21
CA GLN A 172 -6.24 -10.72 4.61
C GLN A 172 -7.48 -9.83 4.77
N VAL A 173 -7.52 -8.68 4.08
CA VAL A 173 -8.67 -7.78 4.09
C VAL A 173 -9.89 -8.46 3.46
N TRP A 174 -9.69 -9.19 2.37
CA TRP A 174 -10.74 -9.89 1.64
C TRP A 174 -11.37 -11.02 2.46
N ASP A 175 -10.57 -11.82 3.18
CA ASP A 175 -11.09 -12.89 4.04
C ASP A 175 -12.01 -12.33 5.14
N TYR A 176 -11.62 -11.19 5.74
CA TYR A 176 -12.47 -10.49 6.70
C TYR A 176 -13.73 -9.94 6.02
N GLN A 177 -13.61 -9.34 4.83
CA GLN A 177 -14.74 -8.82 4.07
C GLN A 177 -15.78 -9.91 3.79
N GLN A 178 -15.33 -11.10 3.38
CA GLN A 178 -16.20 -12.27 3.14
C GLN A 178 -16.86 -12.78 4.43
N TRP A 179 -16.15 -12.75 5.54
CA TRP A 179 -16.74 -13.06 6.85
C TRP A 179 -17.83 -12.04 7.23
N GLU A 180 -17.56 -10.74 7.07
CA GLU A 180 -18.49 -9.67 7.40
C GLU A 180 -19.77 -9.75 6.55
N MET A 181 -19.65 -9.97 5.24
CA MET A 181 -20.80 -10.15 4.34
C MET A 181 -21.68 -11.35 4.76
N ARG A 182 -21.06 -12.47 5.16
CA ARG A 182 -21.79 -13.64 5.68
C ARG A 182 -22.46 -13.36 7.02
N ALA A 183 -21.82 -12.60 7.91
CA ALA A 183 -22.39 -12.17 9.18
C ALA A 183 -23.59 -11.24 8.95
N CYS A 184 -23.47 -10.25 8.06
CA CYS A 184 -24.58 -9.37 7.66
C CYS A 184 -25.76 -10.16 7.11
N LYS A 185 -25.51 -11.15 6.25
CA LYS A 185 -26.56 -12.05 5.72
C LYS A 185 -27.25 -12.82 6.85
N ARG A 186 -26.47 -13.43 7.76
CA ARG A 186 -27.03 -14.19 8.88
C ARG A 186 -27.89 -13.32 9.80
N LEU A 187 -27.43 -12.12 10.12
CA LEU A 187 -28.14 -11.15 10.94
C LEU A 187 -29.45 -10.68 10.26
N THR A 188 -29.39 -10.36 8.97
CA THR A 188 -30.56 -9.89 8.21
C THR A 188 -31.61 -10.99 7.99
N ASP A 189 -31.19 -12.22 7.71
CA ASP A 189 -32.09 -13.39 7.59
C ASP A 189 -32.89 -13.64 8.89
N ASN A 190 -32.30 -13.31 10.05
CA ASN A 190 -32.91 -13.49 11.37
C ASN A 190 -33.41 -12.19 12.01
N ARG A 191 -33.49 -11.08 11.26
CA ARG A 191 -33.81 -9.75 11.81
C ARG A 191 -35.13 -9.66 12.59
N ARG A 192 -36.09 -10.55 12.31
CA ARG A 192 -37.39 -10.61 13.00
C ARG A 192 -37.33 -11.31 14.35
N ASP A 193 -36.34 -12.18 14.54
CA ASP A 193 -36.16 -12.97 15.76
C ASP A 193 -34.67 -13.36 15.88
N LEU A 194 -33.88 -12.44 16.44
CA LEU A 194 -32.43 -12.62 16.58
C LEU A 194 -32.08 -13.76 17.56
N LYS A 195 -33.01 -14.19 18.43
CA LYS A 195 -32.81 -15.29 19.38
C LYS A 195 -32.64 -16.65 18.70
N ARG A 196 -32.92 -16.74 17.40
CA ARG A 196 -32.60 -17.91 16.56
C ARG A 196 -31.10 -18.05 16.30
N ILE A 197 -30.32 -16.99 16.50
CA ILE A 197 -28.86 -17.02 16.47
C ILE A 197 -28.37 -17.29 17.90
N PRO A 198 -27.57 -18.33 18.14
CA PRO A 198 -26.93 -18.56 19.43
C PRO A 198 -26.14 -17.35 19.93
N SER A 199 -26.15 -17.10 21.24
CA SER A 199 -25.57 -15.89 21.84
C SER A 199 -24.07 -15.73 21.56
N ASP A 200 -23.31 -16.84 21.59
CA ASP A 200 -21.89 -16.91 21.26
C ASP A 200 -21.62 -16.51 19.80
N THR A 201 -22.46 -17.00 18.88
CA THR A 201 -22.40 -16.65 17.46
C THR A 201 -22.76 -15.18 17.26
N LEU A 202 -23.80 -14.69 17.92
CA LEU A 202 -24.21 -13.29 17.82
C LEU A 202 -23.13 -12.34 18.37
N ALA A 203 -22.47 -12.73 19.46
CA ALA A 203 -21.34 -11.99 20.02
C ALA A 203 -20.14 -11.95 19.06
N SER A 204 -19.91 -13.00 18.29
CA SER A 204 -18.85 -12.99 17.27
C SER A 204 -19.08 -11.94 16.17
N PHE A 205 -20.32 -11.46 15.99
CA PHE A 205 -20.66 -10.44 14.99
C PHE A 205 -20.44 -9.00 15.47
N ASP A 206 -20.08 -8.75 16.73
CA ASP A 206 -19.82 -7.39 17.23
C ASP A 206 -18.89 -6.53 16.33
N PRO A 207 -17.82 -7.08 15.70
CA PRO A 207 -16.98 -6.35 14.75
C PRO A 207 -17.72 -5.81 13.52
N VAL A 208 -18.84 -6.42 13.11
CA VAL A 208 -19.66 -5.96 11.98
C VAL A 208 -20.15 -4.53 12.23
N TYR A 209 -20.43 -4.16 13.49
CA TYR A 209 -20.79 -2.78 13.79
C TYR A 209 -19.60 -1.84 13.72
N GLY A 210 -18.47 -2.12 14.36
CA GLY A 210 -17.45 -1.09 14.64
C GLY A 210 -16.14 -1.18 13.85
N ARG A 211 -15.85 -2.31 13.22
CA ARG A 211 -14.53 -2.54 12.62
C ARG A 211 -14.50 -2.11 11.15
N ILE A 212 -13.43 -1.45 10.76
CA ILE A 212 -13.18 -0.95 9.40
C ILE A 212 -11.81 -1.44 8.95
N HIS A 213 -11.73 -1.96 7.72
CA HIS A 213 -10.49 -2.44 7.12
C HIS A 213 -10.25 -1.73 5.80
N PHE A 214 -9.39 -0.72 5.81
CA PHE A 214 -8.92 -0.10 4.58
C PHE A 214 -7.76 -0.91 3.99
N PHE A 215 -7.77 -1.09 2.69
CA PHE A 215 -6.67 -1.65 1.93
C PHE A 215 -5.91 -0.52 1.23
N HIS A 216 -4.63 -0.36 1.53
CA HIS A 216 -3.77 0.67 0.92
C HIS A 216 -2.54 -0.01 0.30
N PRO A 217 -2.57 -0.35 -1.01
CA PRO A 217 -1.45 -0.98 -1.68
C PRO A 217 -0.25 -0.04 -1.71
N ARG A 218 0.93 -0.61 -1.43
CA ARG A 218 2.22 0.07 -1.60
C ARG A 218 2.49 0.30 -3.09
N ARG A 219 3.13 1.41 -3.42
CA ARG A 219 3.46 1.80 -4.81
C ARG A 219 4.87 2.36 -4.94
N ASP A 220 5.67 2.31 -3.89
CA ASP A 220 6.96 2.99 -3.80
C ASP A 220 7.95 2.44 -4.82
N ALA A 221 8.07 1.11 -4.91
CA ALA A 221 8.96 0.46 -5.85
C ALA A 221 8.53 0.71 -7.31
N PHE A 222 7.22 0.74 -7.55
CA PHE A 222 6.67 1.04 -8.88
C PHE A 222 6.87 2.50 -9.29
N GLU A 223 6.71 3.44 -8.36
CA GLU A 223 7.01 4.85 -8.62
C GLU A 223 8.50 5.07 -8.86
N VAL A 224 9.39 4.38 -8.14
CA VAL A 224 10.83 4.38 -8.45
C VAL A 224 11.07 3.86 -9.87
N LEU A 225 10.42 2.76 -10.26
CA LEU A 225 10.54 2.21 -11.62
C LEU A 225 10.09 3.21 -12.71
N LYS A 226 8.99 3.92 -12.49
CA LYS A 226 8.46 4.94 -13.42
C LYS A 226 9.37 6.16 -13.50
N ASN A 227 9.74 6.72 -12.35
CA ASN A 227 10.39 8.03 -12.25
C ASN A 227 11.91 7.97 -12.53
N SER A 228 12.54 6.80 -12.42
CA SER A 228 13.94 6.57 -12.77
C SER A 228 14.19 6.44 -14.28
N GLY A 229 13.14 6.40 -15.11
CA GLY A 229 13.27 6.16 -16.55
C GLY A 229 13.62 4.71 -16.93
N LEU A 230 13.77 3.81 -15.95
CA LEU A 230 14.14 2.41 -16.14
C LEU A 230 13.11 1.62 -16.98
N MET A 231 11.84 2.05 -17.01
CA MET A 231 10.84 1.49 -17.91
C MET A 231 11.26 1.54 -19.39
N SER A 232 11.96 2.60 -19.81
CA SER A 232 12.43 2.71 -21.20
C SER A 232 13.50 1.67 -21.55
N SER A 233 14.30 1.26 -20.54
CA SER A 233 15.37 0.27 -20.65
C SER A 233 14.87 -1.17 -20.68
N VAL A 234 13.59 -1.42 -20.36
CA VAL A 234 12.99 -2.75 -20.49
C VAL A 234 12.44 -2.91 -21.90
N SER A 235 13.05 -3.82 -22.66
CA SER A 235 12.71 -4.09 -24.07
C SER A 235 11.36 -4.78 -24.25
N ASP A 236 10.99 -5.63 -23.31
CA ASP A 236 9.78 -6.45 -23.33
C ASP A 236 8.57 -5.64 -22.85
N LYS A 237 7.75 -5.21 -23.81
CA LYS A 237 6.60 -4.34 -23.55
C LYS A 237 5.41 -5.09 -22.98
N ASP A 238 5.21 -6.34 -23.35
CA ASP A 238 4.14 -7.18 -22.80
C ASP A 238 4.40 -7.47 -21.31
N PHE A 239 5.66 -7.72 -20.94
CA PHE A 239 6.06 -7.83 -19.54
C PHE A 239 5.78 -6.55 -18.75
N LEU A 240 6.18 -5.38 -19.27
CA LEU A 240 5.90 -4.11 -18.58
C LEU A 240 4.40 -3.86 -18.45
N LEU A 241 3.64 -4.15 -19.50
CA LEU A 241 2.19 -4.01 -19.48
C LEU A 241 1.59 -4.87 -18.36
N ALA A 242 2.00 -6.14 -18.24
CA ALA A 242 1.55 -7.00 -17.16
C ALA A 242 1.82 -6.37 -15.78
N VAL A 243 3.05 -5.91 -15.51
CA VAL A 243 3.39 -5.24 -14.25
C VAL A 243 2.51 -4.01 -14.00
N THR A 244 2.33 -3.14 -15.00
CA THR A 244 1.46 -1.95 -14.85
C THR A 244 0.00 -2.32 -14.60
N GLN A 245 -0.51 -3.39 -15.23
CA GLN A 245 -1.86 -3.90 -15.01
C GLN A 245 -2.04 -4.44 -13.59
N GLY A 246 -1.04 -5.13 -13.04
CA GLY A 246 -1.07 -5.58 -11.64
C GLY A 246 -1.30 -4.43 -10.65
N TYR A 247 -0.62 -3.29 -10.83
CA TYR A 247 -0.84 -2.11 -9.99
C TYR A 247 -2.17 -1.41 -10.24
N ALA A 248 -2.66 -1.38 -11.49
CA ALA A 248 -3.97 -0.84 -11.81
C ALA A 248 -5.07 -1.62 -11.07
N VAL A 249 -5.02 -2.96 -11.10
CA VAL A 249 -5.97 -3.80 -10.36
C VAL A 249 -5.90 -3.55 -8.85
N LEU A 250 -4.70 -3.41 -8.28
CA LEU A 250 -4.57 -3.09 -6.85
C LEU A 250 -5.22 -1.75 -6.48
N ALA A 251 -5.14 -0.75 -7.37
CA ALA A 251 -5.81 0.53 -7.18
C ALA A 251 -7.34 0.39 -7.24
N ASP A 252 -7.86 -0.39 -8.20
CA ASP A 252 -9.30 -0.67 -8.29
C ASP A 252 -9.80 -1.40 -7.03
N LEU A 253 -9.02 -2.35 -6.51
CA LEU A 253 -9.35 -3.07 -5.28
C LEU A 253 -9.36 -2.15 -4.05
N GLU A 254 -8.40 -1.23 -3.95
CA GLU A 254 -8.38 -0.19 -2.91
C GLU A 254 -9.62 0.68 -2.96
N GLU A 255 -9.99 1.18 -4.14
CA GLU A 255 -11.17 2.03 -4.32
C GLU A 255 -12.45 1.29 -3.93
N ASN A 256 -12.65 0.08 -4.46
CA ASN A 256 -13.87 -0.69 -4.21
C ASN A 256 -14.04 -1.10 -2.75
N ILE A 257 -12.96 -1.52 -2.08
CA ILE A 257 -12.98 -1.81 -0.64
C ILE A 257 -13.25 -0.52 0.15
N SER A 258 -12.62 0.59 -0.24
CA SER A 258 -12.85 1.88 0.42
C SER A 258 -14.30 2.33 0.29
N MET A 259 -14.92 2.19 -0.90
CA MET A 259 -16.33 2.53 -1.10
C MET A 259 -17.25 1.72 -0.19
N TYR A 260 -17.03 0.41 -0.03
CA TYR A 260 -17.79 -0.41 0.90
C TYR A 260 -17.72 0.13 2.34
N TYR A 261 -16.50 0.40 2.83
CA TYR A 261 -16.31 0.88 4.20
C TYR A 261 -16.77 2.33 4.39
N GLN A 262 -16.77 3.17 3.34
CA GLN A 262 -17.36 4.50 3.38
C GLN A 262 -18.90 4.46 3.50
N LEU A 263 -19.56 3.51 2.82
CA LEU A 263 -21.00 3.28 2.99
C LEU A 263 -21.32 2.84 4.42
N LYS A 264 -20.51 1.91 4.96
CA LYS A 264 -20.62 1.47 6.36
C LYS A 264 -20.45 2.63 7.34
N LEU A 265 -19.40 3.44 7.17
CA LEU A 265 -19.13 4.62 8.00
C LEU A 265 -20.27 5.63 7.95
N THR A 266 -20.81 5.91 6.77
CA THR A 266 -21.97 6.80 6.61
C THR A 266 -23.17 6.26 7.39
N ALA A 267 -23.50 4.97 7.22
CA ALA A 267 -24.59 4.34 7.93
C ALA A 267 -24.41 4.36 9.47
N GLN A 268 -23.19 4.13 9.97
CA GLN A 268 -22.88 4.23 11.40
C GLN A 268 -23.06 5.66 11.92
N ASN A 269 -22.54 6.65 11.19
CA ASN A 269 -22.60 8.05 11.57
C ASN A 269 -24.05 8.53 11.63
N ASP A 270 -24.87 8.16 10.65
CA ASP A 270 -26.28 8.55 10.62
C ASP A 270 -27.08 7.80 11.70
N MET A 271 -26.81 6.52 11.92
CA MET A 271 -27.41 5.77 13.01
C MET A 271 -27.12 6.38 14.39
N SER A 272 -25.89 6.83 14.63
CA SER A 272 -25.50 7.45 15.90
C SER A 272 -26.28 8.75 16.20
N LYS A 273 -26.70 9.47 15.15
CA LYS A 273 -27.52 10.69 15.25
C LYS A 273 -28.99 10.35 15.48
N ASP A 274 -29.48 9.29 14.84
CA ASP A 274 -30.89 8.88 14.86
C ASP A 274 -31.29 8.12 16.14
N PHE A 275 -30.32 7.61 16.91
CA PHE A 275 -30.60 7.00 18.21
C PHE A 275 -31.28 7.97 19.18
N SER A 276 -32.50 7.62 19.60
CA SER A 276 -33.13 8.21 20.79
C SER A 276 -32.31 7.92 22.04
N GLU A 277 -32.50 8.73 23.09
CA GLU A 277 -31.81 8.55 24.38
C GLU A 277 -31.99 7.13 24.95
N LYS A 278 -33.22 6.59 24.88
CA LYS A 278 -33.52 5.22 25.33
C LYS A 278 -32.84 4.14 24.49
N GLN A 279 -32.76 4.32 23.16
CA GLN A 279 -32.02 3.38 22.30
C GLN A 279 -30.53 3.46 22.58
N ARG A 280 -30.00 4.66 22.81
CA ARG A 280 -28.59 4.86 23.14
C ARG A 280 -28.21 4.19 24.45
N GLU A 281 -29.04 4.34 25.49
CA GLU A 281 -28.87 3.64 26.76
C GLU A 281 -28.83 2.11 26.53
N ARG A 282 -29.85 1.54 25.89
CA ARG A 282 -29.92 0.10 25.59
C ARG A 282 -28.75 -0.39 24.74
N PHE A 283 -28.30 0.40 23.77
CA PHE A 283 -27.17 0.04 22.93
C PHE A 283 -25.87 -0.14 23.74
N TYR A 284 -25.65 0.71 24.75
CA TYR A 284 -24.45 0.68 25.58
C TYR A 284 -24.56 -0.24 26.81
N THR A 285 -25.74 -0.38 27.41
CA THR A 285 -25.94 -1.11 28.68
C THR A 285 -26.70 -2.43 28.53
N GLY A 286 -27.39 -2.61 27.41
CA GLY A 286 -28.19 -3.80 27.12
C GLY A 286 -27.35 -5.01 26.73
N ASP A 287 -28.01 -6.16 26.66
CA ASP A 287 -27.39 -7.39 26.18
C ASP A 287 -27.12 -7.36 24.66
N MET A 288 -26.45 -8.39 24.14
CA MET A 288 -26.08 -8.46 22.72
C MET A 288 -27.31 -8.44 21.80
N TYR A 289 -28.43 -9.05 22.20
CA TYR A 289 -29.66 -9.02 21.41
C TYR A 289 -30.28 -7.63 21.41
N GLU A 290 -30.36 -6.98 22.58
CA GLU A 290 -30.88 -5.62 22.70
C GLU A 290 -30.04 -4.61 21.88
N ARG A 291 -28.71 -4.78 21.86
CA ARG A 291 -27.82 -3.97 21.02
C ARG A 291 -28.14 -4.13 19.54
N TRP A 292 -28.25 -5.37 19.05
CA TRP A 292 -28.57 -5.64 17.66
C TRP A 292 -30.00 -5.21 17.28
N GLU A 293 -30.97 -5.33 18.19
CA GLU A 293 -32.31 -4.79 18.00
C GLU A 293 -32.28 -3.26 17.85
N CYS A 294 -31.46 -2.56 18.64
CA CYS A 294 -31.25 -1.12 18.48
C CYS A 294 -30.65 -0.78 17.11
N ILE A 295 -29.61 -1.51 16.68
CA ILE A 295 -28.98 -1.32 15.36
C ILE A 295 -30.01 -1.50 14.23
N PHE A 296 -30.80 -2.58 14.26
CA PHE A 296 -31.80 -2.86 13.23
C PHE A 296 -33.02 -1.95 13.29
N SER A 297 -33.26 -1.27 14.42
CA SER A 297 -34.36 -0.32 14.54
C SER A 297 -34.15 0.97 13.77
N VAL A 298 -32.91 1.25 13.31
CA VAL A 298 -32.59 2.44 12.53
C VAL A 298 -32.53 2.09 11.04
N PRO A 299 -33.35 2.74 10.18
CA PRO A 299 -33.45 2.40 8.76
C PRO A 299 -32.12 2.44 8.00
N CYS A 300 -31.30 3.48 8.18
CA CYS A 300 -30.07 3.66 7.39
C CYS A 300 -29.07 2.50 7.57
N PHE A 301 -28.87 2.02 8.80
CA PHE A 301 -27.99 0.89 9.06
C PHE A 301 -28.64 -0.44 8.66
N ALA A 302 -29.96 -0.58 8.86
CA ALA A 302 -30.68 -1.76 8.39
C ALA A 302 -30.59 -1.91 6.85
N GLU A 303 -30.66 -0.81 6.09
CA GLU A 303 -30.49 -0.79 4.63
C GLU A 303 -29.07 -1.18 4.22
N PHE A 304 -28.04 -0.66 4.90
CA PHE A 304 -26.67 -1.12 4.69
C PHE A 304 -26.54 -2.63 4.93
N MET A 305 -27.07 -3.13 6.04
CA MET A 305 -27.00 -4.56 6.38
C MET A 305 -27.69 -5.46 5.35
N LEU A 306 -28.76 -4.99 4.71
CA LEU A 306 -29.47 -5.72 3.65
C LEU A 306 -28.70 -5.75 2.33
N THR A 307 -27.92 -4.72 2.02
CA THR A 307 -27.19 -4.59 0.75
C THR A 307 -25.76 -5.14 0.84
N ALA A 308 -25.13 -5.05 2.02
CA ALA A 308 -23.76 -5.49 2.25
C ALA A 308 -23.44 -6.92 1.75
N PRO A 309 -24.30 -7.95 1.95
CA PRO A 309 -24.03 -9.30 1.47
C PRO A 309 -23.91 -9.43 -0.05
N TYR A 310 -24.40 -8.44 -0.80
CA TYR A 310 -24.46 -8.44 -2.26
C TYR A 310 -23.58 -7.37 -2.89
N TYR A 311 -22.82 -6.63 -2.07
CA TYR A 311 -21.99 -5.52 -2.56
C TYR A 311 -20.91 -6.02 -3.54
N PHE A 312 -20.25 -7.12 -3.17
CA PHE A 312 -19.33 -7.82 -4.06
C PHE A 312 -20.00 -9.08 -4.62
N PRO A 313 -20.03 -9.27 -5.96
CA PRO A 313 -20.56 -10.49 -6.54
C PRO A 313 -19.69 -11.70 -6.18
N GLU A 314 -20.29 -12.89 -6.27
CA GLU A 314 -19.54 -14.15 -6.14
C GLU A 314 -18.43 -14.21 -7.21
N GLY A 315 -17.24 -14.66 -6.82
CA GLY A 315 -16.07 -14.70 -7.71
C GLY A 315 -15.43 -13.35 -8.04
N TYR A 316 -15.84 -12.24 -7.39
CA TYR A 316 -15.36 -10.88 -7.68
C TYR A 316 -13.83 -10.77 -7.84
N ILE A 317 -13.06 -11.45 -6.97
CA ILE A 317 -11.60 -11.37 -6.98
C ILE A 317 -10.89 -12.38 -7.88
N GLU A 318 -11.57 -13.43 -8.36
CA GLU A 318 -10.92 -14.57 -9.05
C GLU A 318 -10.24 -14.14 -10.36
N GLY A 319 -10.88 -13.23 -11.10
CA GLY A 319 -10.30 -12.63 -12.30
C GLY A 319 -9.29 -11.50 -12.00
N LEU A 320 -9.56 -10.68 -11.00
CA LEU A 320 -8.75 -9.51 -10.68
C LEU A 320 -7.36 -9.91 -10.14
N LEU A 321 -7.32 -10.82 -9.14
CA LEU A 321 -6.04 -11.27 -8.58
C LEU A 321 -5.18 -12.03 -9.59
N ALA A 322 -5.77 -12.59 -10.65
CA ALA A 322 -5.02 -13.30 -11.68
C ALA A 322 -3.99 -12.40 -12.38
N ASP A 323 -4.27 -11.11 -12.53
CA ASP A 323 -3.35 -10.16 -13.17
C ASP A 323 -2.24 -9.67 -12.23
N VAL A 324 -2.52 -9.57 -10.93
CA VAL A 324 -1.48 -9.39 -9.89
C VAL A 324 -0.56 -10.62 -9.88
N ASP A 325 -1.13 -11.81 -9.90
CA ASP A 325 -0.39 -13.08 -9.96
C ASP A 325 0.42 -13.24 -11.25
N ARG A 326 -0.13 -12.79 -12.38
CA ARG A 326 0.58 -12.74 -13.67
C ARG A 326 1.80 -11.84 -13.56
N SER A 327 1.67 -10.66 -12.95
CA SER A 327 2.76 -9.71 -12.74
C SER A 327 3.88 -10.30 -11.90
N ILE A 328 3.54 -10.90 -10.76
CA ILE A 328 4.50 -11.55 -9.86
C ILE A 328 5.27 -12.65 -10.59
N ARG A 329 4.55 -13.57 -11.24
CA ARG A 329 5.17 -14.68 -12.00
C ARG A 329 6.06 -14.20 -13.14
N ALA A 330 5.64 -13.13 -13.84
CA ALA A 330 6.43 -12.57 -14.93
C ALA A 330 7.77 -12.00 -14.45
N ILE A 331 7.78 -11.31 -13.30
CA ILE A 331 9.02 -10.78 -12.70
C ILE A 331 9.90 -11.92 -12.18
N GLU A 332 9.31 -12.91 -11.53
CA GLU A 332 10.03 -14.09 -11.04
C GLU A 332 10.73 -14.86 -12.16
N ALA A 333 10.01 -15.17 -13.23
CA ALA A 333 10.54 -15.90 -14.38
C ALA A 333 11.72 -15.17 -15.04
N LYS A 334 11.67 -13.83 -15.08
CA LYS A 334 12.65 -13.00 -15.78
C LYS A 334 13.87 -12.62 -14.96
N TYR A 335 13.73 -12.42 -13.65
CA TYR A 335 14.80 -11.83 -12.83
C TYR A 335 15.23 -12.67 -11.62
N LYS A 336 14.41 -13.64 -11.17
CA LYS A 336 14.79 -14.55 -10.07
C LYS A 336 15.44 -15.85 -10.56
N ARG A 337 15.10 -16.38 -11.74
CA ARG A 337 15.69 -17.64 -12.26
C ARG A 337 17.17 -17.57 -12.63
N ASP A 338 17.69 -16.40 -13.02
CA ASP A 338 19.11 -16.18 -13.36
C ASP A 338 20.08 -16.24 -12.16
N LYS A 339 19.65 -16.82 -11.03
CA LYS A 339 20.53 -17.09 -9.88
C LYS A 339 21.03 -18.55 -9.85
N LYS A 340 20.41 -19.46 -10.60
CA LYS A 340 20.71 -20.90 -10.55
C LYS A 340 21.71 -21.41 -11.60
N THR A 341 22.10 -20.59 -12.58
CA THR A 341 22.91 -21.03 -13.73
C THR A 341 24.36 -20.54 -13.72
N THR A 342 24.84 -19.98 -12.60
CA THR A 342 26.21 -19.44 -12.48
C THR A 342 27.04 -20.06 -11.36
N ASP A 343 26.52 -21.06 -10.63
CA ASP A 343 27.21 -21.73 -9.51
C ASP A 343 27.38 -23.26 -9.72
N ASP A 344 27.20 -23.76 -10.94
CA ASP A 344 27.64 -25.10 -11.38
C ASP A 344 28.62 -24.94 -12.55
#